data_AF-Q46A15-F1
#
_entry.id   AF-Q46A15-F1
#
_cell.length_a   1.000
_cell.length_b   1.000
_cell.length_c   1.000
_cell.angle_alpha   90.00
_cell.angle_beta   90.00
_cell.angle_gamma   90.00
#
_symmetry.space_group_name_H-M   'P 1'
#
loop_
_entity.id
_entity.type
_entity.pdbx_description
1 polymer ?
#
loop_
_entity_poly.entity_id
_entity_poly.type
_entity_poly.pdbx_seq_one_letter_code
_entity_poly.pdbx_strand_id
1 'polypeptide(L)'
;MTDNSDSFLIPHLGGVLVWLMLFFVCGLGIIFLFARQSSSYPQFLSLMGVCFLIAGAVFVSGMLIGFIFGIPRILSQEPRSLESNDSDGTETKVKSLIYGENSNLDQISDWLTKILVGVGLTQLTQVPKALQMYSENIESALGDFPSSGTFGVAILIYYVVDGFLIGYLWTRRCAAVEFKKGVDELKKEREEFASILQQLNREKDEFGKKMEELKNEKEDLDKNVDNLKKEKDEIETKTLQLVDKIREVDIKMKEVEDKNV
;
A
#
# COMPACT_ATOMS: atom_id res chain seq x y z
N MET A 1 -13.37 22.26 -3.84
CA MET A 1 -11.97 22.71 -3.61
C MET A 1 -11.12 21.47 -3.66
N THR A 2 -10.56 21.18 -4.83
CA THR A 2 -9.65 20.05 -5.07
C THR A 2 -8.34 20.36 -4.35
N ASP A 3 -8.05 19.57 -3.33
CA ASP A 3 -6.85 19.65 -2.52
C ASP A 3 -5.60 19.44 -3.41
N ASN A 4 -4.75 20.47 -3.47
CA ASN A 4 -3.54 20.55 -4.28
C ASN A 4 -2.30 19.98 -3.53
N SER A 5 -2.53 19.19 -2.47
CA SER A 5 -1.50 18.64 -1.59
C SER A 5 -0.68 17.50 -2.20
N ASP A 6 -1.12 16.90 -3.30
CA ASP A 6 -0.38 15.84 -3.99
C ASP A 6 0.85 16.32 -4.79
N SER A 7 1.01 17.63 -4.96
CA SER A 7 2.12 18.20 -5.75
C SER A 7 3.42 18.38 -4.96
N PHE A 8 3.43 18.22 -3.64
CA PHE A 8 4.50 18.81 -2.81
C PHE A 8 5.67 17.89 -2.44
N LEU A 9 5.62 16.56 -2.61
CA LEU A 9 6.68 15.68 -2.07
C LEU A 9 7.51 14.85 -3.07
N ILE A 10 7.18 14.82 -4.38
CA ILE A 10 7.96 14.05 -5.38
C ILE A 10 8.35 14.80 -6.70
N PRO A 11 8.30 16.16 -6.83
CA PRO A 11 8.80 16.82 -8.05
C PRO A 11 10.34 16.94 -8.10
N HIS A 12 11.00 17.15 -6.95
CA HIS A 12 12.43 17.48 -6.93
C HIS A 12 13.35 16.29 -7.27
N LEU A 13 13.02 15.06 -6.83
CA LEU A 13 13.81 13.85 -7.16
C LEU A 13 13.84 13.57 -8.68
N GLY A 14 12.80 13.98 -9.40
CA GLY A 14 12.70 13.80 -10.85
C GLY A 14 13.62 14.75 -11.58
N GLY A 15 13.70 16.00 -11.09
CA GLY A 15 14.64 17.00 -11.61
C GLY A 15 16.09 16.54 -11.50
N VAL A 16 16.50 15.99 -10.35
CA VAL A 16 17.87 15.48 -10.16
C VAL A 16 18.20 14.37 -11.16
N LEU A 17 17.27 13.45 -11.41
CA LEU A 17 17.47 12.36 -12.36
C LEU A 17 17.62 12.88 -13.80
N VAL A 18 16.89 13.94 -14.16
CA VAL A 18 17.07 14.64 -15.46
C VAL A 18 18.46 15.28 -15.55
N TRP A 19 18.95 15.94 -14.50
CA TRP A 19 20.31 16.50 -14.48
C TRP A 19 21.39 15.43 -14.64
N LEU A 20 21.24 14.28 -13.99
CA LEU A 20 22.16 13.15 -14.17
C LEU A 20 22.12 12.60 -15.60
N MET A 21 20.95 12.48 -16.21
CA MET A 21 20.85 12.09 -17.63
C MET A 21 21.50 13.12 -18.57
N LEU A 22 21.45 14.41 -18.24
CA LEU A 22 22.19 15.44 -18.99
C LEU A 22 23.71 15.28 -18.83
N PHE A 23 24.20 14.94 -17.64
CA PHE A 23 25.61 14.62 -17.43
C PHE A 23 26.02 13.36 -18.21
N PHE A 24 25.22 12.30 -18.22
CA PHE A 24 25.44 11.12 -19.04
C PHE A 24 25.67 11.48 -20.52
N VAL A 25 24.77 12.30 -21.10
CA VAL A 25 24.85 12.76 -22.49
C VAL A 25 26.06 13.68 -22.72
N CYS A 26 26.36 14.56 -21.76
CA CYS A 26 27.56 15.40 -21.82
C CYS A 26 28.85 14.56 -21.89
N GLY A 27 28.92 13.46 -21.12
CA GLY A 27 30.03 12.50 -21.17
C GLY A 27 30.21 11.87 -22.55
N LEU A 28 29.13 11.55 -23.25
CA LEU A 28 29.20 11.04 -24.63
C LEU A 28 29.79 12.09 -25.58
N GLY A 29 29.47 13.37 -25.36
CA GLY A 29 30.07 14.49 -26.09
C GLY A 29 31.58 14.61 -25.84
N ILE A 30 32.03 14.41 -24.60
CA ILE A 30 33.47 14.41 -24.26
C ILE A 30 34.19 13.25 -24.96
N ILE A 31 33.57 12.05 -25.01
CA ILE A 31 34.10 10.89 -25.74
C ILE A 31 34.23 11.20 -27.24
N PHE A 32 33.27 11.91 -27.83
CA PHE A 32 33.36 12.38 -29.22
C PHE A 32 34.50 13.36 -29.44
N LEU A 33 34.69 14.33 -28.53
CA LEU A 33 35.79 15.28 -28.59
C LEU A 33 37.16 14.58 -28.48
N PHE A 34 37.29 13.59 -27.61
CA PHE A 34 38.51 12.78 -27.47
C PHE A 34 38.79 12.00 -28.76
N ALA A 35 37.78 11.34 -29.31
CA ALA A 35 37.96 10.56 -30.54
C ALA A 35 38.39 11.44 -31.73
N ARG A 36 38.03 12.73 -31.74
CA ARG A 36 38.41 13.66 -32.82
C ARG A 36 39.93 13.80 -33.02
N GLN A 37 40.73 13.44 -32.02
CA GLN A 37 42.19 13.42 -32.10
C GLN A 37 42.75 12.41 -33.13
N SER A 38 41.96 11.41 -33.55
CA SER A 38 42.40 10.44 -34.54
C SER A 38 42.55 11.05 -35.94
N SER A 39 43.67 10.79 -36.61
CA SER A 39 43.98 11.32 -37.95
C SER A 39 43.21 10.64 -39.09
N SER A 40 42.58 9.47 -38.85
CA SER A 40 41.95 8.63 -39.87
C SER A 40 40.51 8.27 -39.52
N TYR A 41 39.63 8.22 -40.53
CA TYR A 41 38.19 7.99 -40.35
C TYR A 41 37.83 6.59 -39.79
N PRO A 42 38.44 5.47 -40.22
CA PRO A 42 38.20 4.16 -39.62
C PRO A 42 38.67 4.08 -38.17
N GLN A 43 39.78 4.75 -37.84
CA GLN A 43 40.33 4.78 -36.48
C GLN A 43 39.44 5.59 -35.53
N PHE A 44 38.89 6.71 -36.01
CA PHE A 44 37.88 7.49 -35.31
C PHE A 44 36.69 6.63 -34.88
N LEU A 45 36.12 5.87 -35.83
CA LEU A 45 34.94 5.06 -35.58
C LEU A 45 35.22 3.89 -34.63
N SER A 46 36.38 3.23 -34.77
CA SER A 46 36.80 2.17 -33.86
C SER A 46 36.99 2.71 -32.44
N LEU A 47 37.64 3.86 -32.29
CA LEU A 47 37.90 4.49 -30.99
C LEU A 47 36.59 4.90 -30.30
N MET A 48 35.65 5.47 -31.05
CA MET A 48 34.30 5.78 -30.58
C MET A 48 33.58 4.53 -30.08
N GLY A 49 33.61 3.45 -30.86
CA GLY A 49 32.97 2.19 -30.51
C GLY A 49 33.52 1.60 -29.22
N VAL A 50 34.86 1.58 -29.08
CA VAL A 50 35.53 1.09 -27.87
C VAL A 50 35.17 1.95 -26.66
N CYS A 51 35.26 3.29 -26.77
CA CYS A 51 34.96 4.18 -25.65
C CYS A 51 33.51 4.09 -25.20
N PHE A 52 32.54 4.01 -26.14
CA PHE A 52 31.13 3.83 -25.80
C PHE A 52 30.84 2.47 -25.17
N LEU A 53 31.49 1.40 -25.64
CA LEU A 53 31.31 0.08 -25.04
C LEU A 53 31.86 0.04 -23.61
N ILE A 54 33.03 0.63 -23.36
CA ILE A 54 33.59 0.77 -22.02
C ILE A 54 32.66 1.62 -21.14
N ALA A 55 32.28 2.81 -21.60
CA ALA A 55 31.39 3.72 -20.87
C ALA A 55 30.06 3.03 -20.51
N GLY A 56 29.44 2.33 -21.46
CA GLY A 56 28.20 1.58 -21.25
C GLY A 56 28.35 0.43 -20.26
N ALA A 57 29.42 -0.37 -20.37
CA ALA A 57 29.66 -1.50 -19.47
C ALA A 57 29.90 -1.03 -18.02
N VAL A 58 30.69 0.02 -17.86
CA VAL A 58 30.97 0.64 -16.56
C VAL A 58 29.70 1.27 -15.98
N PHE A 59 28.93 1.99 -16.81
CA PHE A 59 27.66 2.59 -16.42
C PHE A 59 26.65 1.55 -15.92
N VAL A 60 26.46 0.46 -16.67
CA VAL A 60 25.55 -0.62 -16.28
C VAL A 60 26.03 -1.27 -14.98
N SER A 61 27.33 -1.48 -14.83
CA SER A 61 27.91 -2.02 -13.59
C SER A 61 27.64 -1.09 -12.40
N GLY A 62 27.84 0.22 -12.56
CA GLY A 62 27.50 1.23 -11.56
C GLY A 62 26.00 1.23 -11.25
N MET A 63 25.14 1.21 -12.27
CA MET A 63 23.69 1.19 -12.14
C MET A 63 23.18 -0.04 -11.39
N LEU A 64 23.74 -1.23 -11.64
CA LEU A 64 23.39 -2.45 -10.90
C LEU A 64 23.75 -2.33 -9.42
N ILE A 65 24.93 -1.79 -9.10
CA ILE A 65 25.32 -1.53 -7.71
C ILE A 65 24.39 -0.49 -7.09
N GLY A 66 24.13 0.62 -7.79
CA GLY A 66 23.20 1.67 -7.35
C GLY A 66 21.81 1.12 -7.08
N PHE A 67 21.31 0.25 -7.96
CA PHE A 67 20.03 -0.43 -7.81
C PHE A 67 19.96 -1.21 -6.49
N ILE A 68 20.99 -2.01 -6.16
CA ILE A 68 21.05 -2.80 -4.92
C ILE A 68 21.00 -1.89 -3.68
N PHE A 69 21.76 -0.79 -3.70
CA PHE A 69 21.79 0.20 -2.62
C PHE A 69 20.51 1.04 -2.54
N GLY A 70 19.79 1.17 -3.64
CA GLY A 70 18.55 1.94 -3.76
C GLY A 70 17.32 1.20 -3.25
N ILE A 71 17.41 -0.11 -3.00
CA ILE A 71 16.31 -0.89 -2.43
C ILE A 71 15.98 -0.33 -1.04
N PRO A 72 14.75 0.16 -0.81
CA PRO A 72 14.37 0.67 0.50
C PRO A 72 14.37 -0.47 1.52
N ARG A 73 15.17 -0.28 2.56
CA ARG A 73 15.23 -1.20 3.68
C ARG A 73 14.05 -0.96 4.57
N ILE A 74 13.36 -2.05 4.83
CA ILE A 74 12.23 -2.04 5.71
C ILE A 74 12.84 -2.28 7.08
N LEU A 75 12.70 -1.28 7.95
CA LEU A 75 12.65 -1.45 9.40
C LEU A 75 11.80 -2.67 9.78
N SER A 76 12.27 -3.91 9.64
CA SER A 76 11.75 -5.05 10.38
C SER A 76 11.99 -4.70 11.83
N GLN A 77 11.07 -3.91 12.40
CA GLN A 77 10.90 -3.90 13.84
C GLN A 77 10.52 -5.34 14.16
N GLU A 78 11.51 -6.14 14.55
CA GLU A 78 11.25 -7.21 15.50
C GLU A 78 10.29 -6.61 16.53
N PRO A 79 9.18 -7.29 16.85
CA PRO A 79 8.33 -6.85 17.93
C PRO A 79 9.23 -6.87 19.16
N ARG A 80 9.77 -5.71 19.51
CA ARG A 80 10.41 -5.47 20.78
C ARG A 80 9.32 -5.81 21.76
N SER A 81 9.50 -6.94 22.44
CA SER A 81 8.64 -7.43 23.50
C SER A 81 8.50 -6.32 24.53
N LEU A 82 7.51 -5.48 24.33
CA LEU A 82 7.01 -4.56 25.33
C LEU A 82 5.67 -5.14 25.70
N GLU A 83 5.71 -5.93 26.78
CA GLU A 83 4.59 -6.02 27.70
C GLU A 83 4.15 -4.60 28.04
N SER A 84 3.09 -4.14 27.39
CA SER A 84 2.25 -3.11 27.95
C SER A 84 0.84 -3.37 27.46
N ASN A 85 0.03 -3.90 28.38
CA ASN A 85 -1.42 -3.82 28.35
C ASN A 85 -1.81 -2.37 28.08
N ASP A 86 -2.18 -2.04 26.85
CA ASP A 86 -3.20 -1.03 26.67
C ASP A 86 -3.96 -1.24 25.37
N SER A 87 -5.27 -1.03 25.50
CA SER A 87 -6.28 -1.48 24.55
C SER A 87 -6.53 -0.39 23.51
N ASP A 88 -5.60 -0.18 22.57
CA ASP A 88 -5.87 0.64 21.37
C ASP A 88 -4.86 0.35 20.23
N GLY A 89 -4.83 -0.91 19.76
CA GLY A 89 -3.72 -1.46 18.98
C GLY A 89 -3.99 -1.79 17.52
N THR A 90 -5.02 -1.23 16.89
CA THR A 90 -5.40 -1.63 15.52
C THR A 90 -4.49 -1.02 14.45
N GLU A 91 -3.93 0.18 14.68
CA GLU A 91 -3.06 0.83 13.68
C GLU A 91 -1.64 0.24 13.63
N THR A 92 -1.08 -0.18 14.77
CA THR A 92 0.29 -0.71 14.85
C THR A 92 0.41 -2.10 14.23
N LYS A 93 -0.65 -2.93 14.30
CA LYS A 93 -0.67 -4.30 13.80
C LYS A 93 -0.89 -4.39 12.28
N VAL A 94 -1.56 -3.39 11.68
CA VAL A 94 -1.74 -3.30 10.23
C VAL A 94 -0.43 -2.95 9.54
N LYS A 95 0.41 -2.10 10.16
CA LYS A 95 1.73 -1.73 9.64
C LYS A 95 2.70 -2.92 9.52
N SER A 96 2.54 -3.96 10.34
CA SER A 96 3.34 -5.19 10.27
C SER A 96 2.83 -6.24 9.28
N LEU A 97 1.54 -6.21 8.90
CA LEU A 97 0.94 -7.21 8.00
C LEU A 97 1.07 -6.85 6.51
N ILE A 98 1.22 -5.57 6.18
CA ILE A 98 1.54 -5.10 4.81
C ILE A 98 3.01 -5.42 4.45
N TYR A 99 3.81 -5.85 5.44
CA TYR A 99 5.25 -6.06 5.34
C TYR A 99 5.66 -7.51 5.09
N GLY A 100 4.90 -8.20 4.25
CA GLY A 100 5.11 -9.61 3.91
C GLY A 100 5.69 -9.86 2.53
N GLU A 101 6.47 -8.94 1.93
CA GLU A 101 6.97 -9.16 0.56
C GLU A 101 8.50 -9.04 0.46
N ASN A 102 9.11 -10.22 0.29
CA ASN A 102 10.49 -10.55 -0.08
C ASN A 102 11.63 -10.04 0.84
N SER A 103 11.60 -10.45 2.11
CA SER A 103 12.73 -10.32 3.06
C SER A 103 14.04 -10.92 2.54
N ASN A 104 13.98 -11.89 1.62
CA ASN A 104 15.15 -12.50 1.01
C ASN A 104 16.01 -11.47 0.27
N LEU A 105 15.41 -10.58 -0.52
CA LEU A 105 16.17 -9.56 -1.26
C LEU A 105 16.69 -8.44 -0.36
N ASP A 106 15.94 -8.08 0.68
CA ASP A 106 16.38 -7.09 1.67
C ASP A 106 17.57 -7.62 2.48
N GLN A 107 17.48 -8.86 2.97
CA GLN A 107 18.59 -9.56 3.60
C GLN A 107 19.78 -9.67 2.65
N ILE A 108 19.52 -10.00 1.38
CA ILE A 108 20.57 -10.07 0.34
C ILE A 108 21.29 -8.76 0.11
N SER A 109 20.55 -7.67 0.00
CA SER A 109 21.13 -6.34 -0.11
C SER A 109 21.91 -5.95 1.15
N ASP A 110 21.45 -6.32 2.36
CA ASP A 110 22.13 -5.99 3.60
C ASP A 110 23.46 -6.74 3.78
N TRP A 111 23.51 -8.05 3.53
CA TRP A 111 24.79 -8.79 3.59
C TRP A 111 25.74 -8.33 2.49
N LEU A 112 25.23 -8.11 1.27
CA LEU A 112 26.05 -7.64 0.16
C LEU A 112 26.60 -6.23 0.44
N THR A 113 25.79 -5.32 0.99
CA THR A 113 26.24 -3.96 1.34
C THR A 113 27.29 -3.99 2.45
N LYS A 114 27.10 -4.79 3.51
CA LYS A 114 28.06 -4.94 4.61
C LYS A 114 29.39 -5.51 4.12
N ILE A 115 29.35 -6.53 3.26
CA ILE A 115 30.55 -7.09 2.63
C ILE A 115 31.21 -6.05 1.74
N LEU A 116 30.45 -5.33 0.91
CA LEU A 116 31.02 -4.34 -0.02
C LEU A 116 31.69 -3.18 0.73
N VAL A 117 31.07 -2.66 1.80
CA VAL A 117 31.67 -1.62 2.64
C VAL A 117 32.86 -2.15 3.44
N GLY A 118 32.77 -3.36 4.01
CA GLY A 118 33.86 -3.97 4.78
C GLY A 118 35.09 -4.30 3.94
N VAL A 119 34.87 -4.94 2.78
CA VAL A 119 35.93 -5.23 1.80
C VAL A 119 36.46 -3.93 1.19
N GLY A 120 35.57 -2.99 0.84
CA GLY A 120 35.96 -1.69 0.31
C GLY A 120 36.88 -0.92 1.25
N LEU A 121 36.56 -0.88 2.55
CA LEU A 121 37.36 -0.17 3.55
C LEU A 121 38.75 -0.80 3.74
N THR A 122 38.85 -2.12 3.69
CA THR A 122 40.13 -2.83 3.83
C THR A 122 40.97 -2.81 2.56
N GLN A 123 40.35 -2.75 1.38
CA GLN A 123 41.03 -2.71 0.08
C GLN A 123 41.25 -1.30 -0.48
N LEU A 124 40.81 -0.25 0.22
CA LEU A 124 40.90 1.14 -0.26
C LEU A 124 42.33 1.56 -0.57
N THR A 125 43.31 1.01 0.15
CA THR A 125 44.75 1.26 -0.08
C THR A 125 45.26 0.70 -1.41
N GLN A 126 44.55 -0.25 -2.02
CA GLN A 126 44.94 -0.89 -3.29
C GLN A 126 44.35 -0.16 -4.51
N VAL A 127 43.40 0.75 -4.31
CA VAL A 127 42.69 1.46 -5.38
C VAL A 127 43.65 2.21 -6.32
N PRO A 128 44.65 2.99 -5.85
CA PRO A 128 45.56 3.69 -6.77
C PRO A 128 46.31 2.75 -7.69
N LYS A 129 46.77 1.60 -7.18
CA LYS A 129 47.48 0.58 -7.96
C LYS A 129 46.56 -0.09 -8.98
N ALA A 130 45.32 -0.40 -8.60
CA ALA A 130 44.33 -0.96 -9.51
C ALA A 130 43.98 0.02 -10.66
N LEU A 131 43.87 1.33 -10.37
CA LEU A 131 43.63 2.35 -11.40
C LEU A 131 44.82 2.49 -12.36
N GLN A 132 46.07 2.39 -11.87
CA GLN A 132 47.26 2.37 -12.71
C GLN A 132 47.27 1.14 -13.64
N MET A 133 47.04 -0.05 -13.09
CA MET A 133 46.97 -1.27 -13.90
C MET A 133 45.84 -1.22 -14.94
N TYR A 134 44.68 -0.66 -14.57
CA TYR A 134 43.57 -0.46 -15.51
C TYR A 134 43.95 0.52 -16.64
N SER A 135 44.59 1.64 -16.28
CA SER A 135 45.10 2.63 -17.24
C SER A 135 46.03 1.98 -18.26
N GLU A 136 47.04 1.23 -17.80
CA GLU A 136 48.02 0.53 -18.65
C GLU A 136 47.36 -0.50 -19.57
N ASN A 137 46.34 -1.22 -19.09
CA ASN A 137 45.65 -2.24 -19.86
C ASN A 137 44.76 -1.66 -20.99
N ILE A 138 44.23 -0.45 -20.79
CA ILE A 138 43.24 0.14 -21.69
C ILE A 138 43.83 1.17 -22.65
N GLU A 139 45.06 1.61 -22.41
CA GLU A 139 45.77 2.63 -23.20
C GLU A 139 45.83 2.29 -24.70
N SER A 140 46.18 1.05 -25.02
CA SER A 140 46.22 0.53 -26.39
C SER A 140 44.85 0.44 -27.06
N ALA A 141 43.82 0.09 -26.28
CA ALA A 141 42.45 0.09 -26.78
C ALA A 141 41.94 1.50 -27.09
N LEU A 142 42.50 2.52 -26.43
CA LEU A 142 42.17 3.93 -26.61
C LEU A 142 43.11 4.66 -27.60
N GLY A 143 43.88 3.93 -28.41
CA GLY A 143 44.66 4.47 -29.50
C GLY A 143 46.05 4.99 -29.14
N ASP A 144 46.60 4.60 -27.98
CA ASP A 144 47.99 4.88 -27.56
C ASP A 144 48.39 6.37 -27.58
N PHE A 145 47.43 7.27 -27.33
CA PHE A 145 47.74 8.69 -27.14
C PHE A 145 48.33 8.90 -25.74
N PRO A 146 49.16 9.94 -25.51
CA PRO A 146 49.73 10.24 -24.18
C PRO A 146 48.70 10.42 -23.06
N SER A 147 47.44 10.71 -23.42
CA SER A 147 46.32 10.90 -22.50
C SER A 147 45.36 9.71 -22.45
N SER A 148 45.57 8.65 -23.23
CA SER A 148 44.62 7.53 -23.39
C SER A 148 44.36 6.78 -22.08
N GLY A 149 45.41 6.42 -21.34
CA GLY A 149 45.24 5.75 -20.05
C GLY A 149 44.49 6.61 -19.01
N THR A 150 44.87 7.89 -18.91
CA THR A 150 44.19 8.86 -18.01
C THR A 150 42.73 9.05 -18.40
N PHE A 151 42.43 9.11 -19.70
CA PHE A 151 41.08 9.23 -20.22
C PHE A 151 40.24 7.97 -19.91
N GLY A 152 40.81 6.79 -20.05
CA GLY A 152 40.17 5.53 -19.67
C GLY A 152 39.79 5.50 -18.18
N VAL A 153 40.71 5.89 -17.30
CA VAL A 153 40.42 6.01 -15.85
C VAL A 153 39.31 7.05 -15.59
N ALA A 154 39.31 8.17 -16.31
CA ALA A 154 38.26 9.18 -16.18
C ALA A 154 36.89 8.64 -16.62
N ILE A 155 36.80 7.91 -17.75
CA ILE A 155 35.58 7.23 -18.18
C ILE A 155 35.10 6.28 -17.09
N LEU A 156 36.00 5.46 -16.53
CA LEU A 156 35.67 4.50 -15.49
C LEU A 156 35.03 5.20 -14.30
N ILE A 157 35.69 6.20 -13.73
CA ILE A 157 35.19 6.88 -12.53
C ILE A 157 33.88 7.60 -12.84
N TYR A 158 33.82 8.32 -13.97
CA TYR A 158 32.65 9.12 -14.36
C TYR A 158 31.41 8.25 -14.50
N TYR A 159 31.47 7.20 -15.31
CA TYR A 159 30.31 6.38 -15.62
C TYR A 159 29.95 5.40 -14.49
N VAL A 160 30.91 4.95 -13.64
CA VAL A 160 30.55 4.20 -12.42
C VAL A 160 29.70 5.08 -11.51
N VAL A 161 30.16 6.31 -11.25
CA VAL A 161 29.49 7.22 -10.31
C VAL A 161 28.13 7.65 -10.85
N ASP A 162 28.06 8.06 -12.12
CA ASP A 162 26.81 8.48 -12.76
C ASP A 162 25.79 7.33 -12.83
N GLY A 163 26.23 6.13 -13.25
CA GLY A 163 25.41 4.92 -13.26
C GLY A 163 24.91 4.55 -11.87
N PHE A 164 25.79 4.57 -10.87
CA PHE A 164 25.42 4.32 -9.47
C PHE A 164 24.36 5.29 -8.98
N LEU A 165 24.54 6.60 -9.18
CA LEU A 165 23.60 7.62 -8.72
C LEU A 165 22.24 7.49 -9.42
N ILE A 166 22.22 7.27 -10.73
CA ILE A 166 20.99 7.06 -11.49
C ILE A 166 20.27 5.81 -11.00
N GLY A 167 20.97 4.66 -10.92
CA GLY A 167 20.38 3.41 -10.43
C GLY A 167 19.83 3.53 -9.01
N TYR A 168 20.57 4.17 -8.13
CA TYR A 168 20.17 4.42 -6.74
C TYR A 168 18.90 5.28 -6.64
N LEU A 169 18.90 6.46 -7.29
CA LEU A 169 17.78 7.38 -7.21
C LEU A 169 16.55 6.83 -7.93
N TRP A 170 16.73 6.13 -9.05
CA TRP A 170 15.66 5.49 -9.79
C TRP A 170 14.94 4.45 -8.92
N THR A 171 15.68 3.48 -8.37
CA THR A 171 15.11 2.43 -7.53
C THR A 171 14.39 3.01 -6.32
N ARG A 172 15.03 3.98 -5.64
CA ARG A 172 14.46 4.61 -4.46
C ARG A 172 13.19 5.40 -4.76
N ARG A 173 13.13 6.10 -5.91
CA ARG A 173 11.94 6.83 -6.36
C ARG A 173 10.79 5.88 -6.69
N CYS A 174 11.05 4.83 -7.48
CA CYS A 174 10.04 3.85 -7.87
C CYS A 174 9.40 3.20 -6.65
N ALA A 175 10.23 2.77 -5.69
CA ALA A 175 9.70 2.15 -4.48
C ALA A 175 8.90 3.13 -3.61
N ALA A 176 9.35 4.40 -3.48
CA ALA A 176 8.59 5.42 -2.75
C ALA A 176 7.21 5.70 -3.36
N VAL A 177 7.11 5.72 -4.70
CA VAL A 177 5.84 5.90 -5.40
C VAL A 177 4.92 4.71 -5.17
N GLU A 178 5.44 3.49 -5.26
CA GLU A 178 4.64 2.28 -5.09
C GLU A 178 4.14 2.13 -3.65
N PHE A 179 4.98 2.43 -2.65
CA PHE A 179 4.53 2.48 -1.26
C PHE A 179 3.46 3.53 -1.01
N LYS A 180 3.56 4.72 -1.63
CA LYS A 180 2.52 5.74 -1.48
C LYS A 180 1.17 5.23 -2.00
N LYS A 181 1.15 4.60 -3.17
CA LYS A 181 -0.09 4.03 -3.73
C LYS A 181 -0.71 2.97 -2.83
N GLY A 182 0.09 2.01 -2.35
CA GLY A 182 -0.41 0.97 -1.45
C GLY A 182 -0.98 1.53 -0.15
N VAL A 183 -0.33 2.55 0.43
CA VAL A 183 -0.85 3.24 1.63
C VAL A 183 -2.15 3.99 1.33
N ASP A 184 -2.25 4.66 0.17
CA ASP A 184 -3.45 5.40 -0.22
C ASP A 184 -4.63 4.46 -0.49
N GLU A 185 -4.40 3.28 -1.06
CA GLU A 185 -5.42 2.24 -1.27
C GLU A 185 -5.96 1.70 0.06
N LEU A 186 -5.07 1.33 0.98
CA LEU A 186 -5.46 0.85 2.31
C LEU A 186 -6.19 1.91 3.13
N LYS A 187 -5.83 3.19 2.94
CA LYS A 187 -6.54 4.30 3.58
C LYS A 187 -7.98 4.39 3.07
N LYS A 188 -8.21 4.22 1.77
CA LYS A 188 -9.56 4.20 1.18
C LYS A 188 -10.38 3.02 1.68
N GLU A 189 -9.82 1.81 1.68
CA GLU A 189 -10.51 0.62 2.19
C GLU A 189 -10.92 0.80 3.65
N ARG A 190 -10.05 1.37 4.48
CA ARG A 190 -10.37 1.68 5.88
C ARG A 190 -11.50 2.71 6.02
N GLU A 191 -11.50 3.75 5.19
CA GLU A 191 -12.55 4.78 5.19
C GLU A 191 -13.90 4.20 4.74
N GLU A 192 -13.90 3.35 3.71
CA GLU A 192 -15.10 2.62 3.27
C GLU A 192 -15.62 1.70 4.36
N PHE A 193 -14.75 0.90 4.98
CA PHE A 193 -15.14 0.01 6.07
C PHE A 193 -15.71 0.77 7.28
N ALA A 194 -15.12 1.93 7.63
CA ALA A 194 -15.64 2.79 8.68
C ALA A 194 -17.05 3.32 8.36
N SER A 195 -17.31 3.69 7.10
CA SER A 195 -18.63 4.11 6.65
C SER A 195 -19.68 2.99 6.73
N ILE A 196 -19.28 1.76 6.36
CA ILE A 196 -20.13 0.57 6.45
C ILE A 196 -20.47 0.26 7.90
N LEU A 197 -19.49 0.30 8.81
CA LEU A 197 -19.74 0.12 10.25
C LEU A 197 -20.69 1.17 10.81
N GLN A 198 -20.55 2.43 10.36
CA GLN A 198 -21.45 3.51 10.78
C GLN A 198 -22.88 3.27 10.28
N GLN A 199 -23.05 2.83 9.03
CA GLN A 199 -24.35 2.51 8.46
C GLN A 199 -25.00 1.32 9.19
N LEU A 200 -24.24 0.25 9.43
CA LEU A 200 -24.71 -0.94 10.16
C LEU A 200 -25.21 -0.56 11.56
N ASN A 201 -24.51 0.35 12.24
CA ASN A 201 -24.92 0.79 13.56
C ASN A 201 -26.22 1.61 13.52
N ARG A 202 -26.41 2.46 12.50
CA ARG A 202 -27.68 3.19 12.30
C ARG A 202 -28.85 2.25 12.01
N GLU A 203 -28.67 1.28 11.11
CA GLU A 203 -29.71 0.30 10.79
C GLU A 203 -30.08 -0.55 12.01
N LYS A 204 -29.10 -0.91 12.84
CA LYS A 204 -29.34 -1.59 14.12
C LYS A 204 -30.16 -0.74 15.08
N ASP A 205 -29.88 0.55 15.19
CA ASP A 205 -30.63 1.48 16.05
C ASP A 205 -32.08 1.65 15.55
N GLU A 206 -32.29 1.77 14.23
CA GLU A 206 -33.64 1.82 13.63
C GLU A 206 -34.41 0.52 13.85
N PHE A 207 -33.74 -0.62 13.67
CA PHE A 207 -34.34 -1.92 13.94
C PHE A 207 -34.73 -2.07 15.41
N GLY A 208 -33.89 -1.59 16.33
CA GLY A 208 -34.18 -1.54 17.76
C GLY A 208 -35.47 -0.76 18.07
N LYS A 209 -35.61 0.44 17.51
CA LYS A 209 -36.84 1.26 17.65
C LYS A 209 -38.08 0.55 17.12
N LYS A 210 -37.98 -0.07 15.93
CA LYS A 210 -39.10 -0.78 15.32
C LYS A 210 -39.52 -2.03 16.11
N MET A 211 -38.56 -2.74 16.70
CA MET A 211 -38.83 -3.84 17.63
C MET A 211 -39.58 -3.37 18.88
N GLU A 212 -39.24 -2.20 19.40
CA GLU A 212 -39.91 -1.62 20.56
C GLU A 212 -41.33 -1.13 20.24
N GLU A 213 -41.54 -0.52 19.08
CA GLU A 213 -42.88 -0.17 18.57
C GLU A 213 -43.76 -1.42 18.41
N LEU A 214 -43.25 -2.48 17.76
CA LEU A 214 -43.98 -3.74 17.58
C LEU A 214 -44.30 -4.41 18.92
N LYS A 215 -43.41 -4.31 19.90
CA LYS A 215 -43.65 -4.84 21.25
C LYS A 215 -44.81 -4.10 21.93
N ASN A 216 -44.84 -2.78 21.83
CA ASN A 216 -45.91 -1.95 22.40
C ASN A 216 -47.26 -2.23 21.70
N GLU A 217 -47.26 -2.31 20.36
CA GLU A 217 -48.47 -2.63 19.58
C GLU A 217 -49.01 -4.01 19.93
N LYS A 218 -48.14 -5.01 20.13
CA LYS A 218 -48.54 -6.35 20.59
C LYS A 218 -49.17 -6.31 21.99
N GLU A 219 -48.59 -5.55 22.93
CA GLU A 219 -49.14 -5.39 24.28
C GLU A 219 -50.55 -4.77 24.26
N ASP A 220 -50.79 -3.78 23.39
CA ASP A 220 -52.11 -3.17 23.24
C ASP A 220 -53.10 -4.11 22.56
N LEU A 221 -52.64 -4.93 21.61
CA LEU A 221 -53.46 -5.96 20.99
C LEU A 221 -53.89 -7.02 22.02
N ASP A 222 -52.97 -7.47 22.88
CA ASP A 222 -53.25 -8.43 23.95
C ASP A 222 -54.31 -7.87 24.93
N LYS A 223 -54.21 -6.59 25.32
CA LYS A 223 -55.24 -5.91 26.14
C LYS A 223 -56.60 -5.88 25.43
N ASN A 224 -56.63 -5.62 24.13
CA ASN A 224 -57.87 -5.61 23.36
C ASN A 224 -58.50 -7.00 23.26
N VAL A 225 -57.69 -8.04 23.05
CA VAL A 225 -58.14 -9.44 23.07
C VAL A 225 -58.74 -9.80 24.42
N ASP A 226 -58.11 -9.41 25.52
CA ASP A 226 -58.62 -9.63 26.87
C ASP A 226 -59.97 -8.94 27.11
N ASN A 227 -60.13 -7.71 26.62
CA ASN A 227 -61.41 -6.97 26.73
C ASN A 227 -62.52 -7.63 25.91
N LEU A 228 -62.24 -8.01 24.65
CA LEU A 228 -63.20 -8.72 23.80
C LEU A 228 -63.62 -10.07 24.41
N LYS A 229 -62.69 -10.76 25.08
CA LYS A 229 -62.98 -12.01 25.78
C LYS A 229 -63.96 -11.78 26.94
N LYS A 230 -63.77 -10.72 27.73
CA LYS A 230 -64.70 -10.33 28.80
C LYS A 230 -66.09 -9.96 28.25
N GLU A 231 -66.17 -9.16 27.19
CA GLU A 231 -67.46 -8.84 26.56
C GLU A 231 -68.17 -10.08 26.04
N LYS A 232 -67.43 -11.01 25.42
CA LYS A 232 -67.98 -12.28 24.96
C LYS A 232 -68.56 -13.10 26.13
N ASP A 233 -67.82 -13.24 27.22
CA ASP A 233 -68.28 -13.97 28.41
C ASP A 233 -69.53 -13.32 29.03
N GLU A 234 -69.61 -11.99 29.03
CA GLU A 234 -70.77 -11.23 29.50
C GLU A 234 -72.00 -11.45 28.61
N ILE A 235 -71.82 -11.44 27.29
CA ILE A 235 -72.89 -11.74 26.32
C ILE A 235 -73.36 -13.20 26.47
N GLU A 236 -72.45 -14.15 26.63
CA GLU A 236 -72.79 -15.56 26.83
C GLU A 236 -73.63 -15.75 28.11
N THR A 237 -73.25 -15.08 29.19
CA THR A 237 -74.02 -15.05 30.45
C THR A 237 -75.41 -14.44 30.27
N LYS A 238 -75.52 -13.29 29.58
CA LYS A 238 -76.81 -12.65 29.29
C LYS A 238 -77.69 -13.53 28.42
N THR A 239 -77.11 -14.23 27.45
CA THR A 239 -77.81 -15.15 26.54
C THR A 239 -78.39 -16.34 27.33
N LEU A 240 -77.61 -16.93 28.23
CA LEU A 240 -78.09 -18.00 29.12
C LEU A 240 -79.26 -17.54 29.99
N GLN A 241 -79.14 -16.37 30.63
CA GLN A 241 -80.23 -15.79 31.42
C GLN A 241 -81.51 -15.55 30.60
N LEU A 242 -81.37 -15.14 29.34
CA LEU A 242 -82.50 -14.90 28.46
C LEU A 242 -83.18 -16.21 28.05
N VAL A 243 -82.40 -17.25 27.75
CA VAL A 243 -82.90 -18.60 27.45
C VAL A 243 -83.65 -19.17 28.66
N ASP A 244 -83.11 -19.01 29.87
CA ASP A 244 -83.79 -19.45 31.10
C ASP A 244 -85.11 -18.70 31.34
N LYS A 245 -85.13 -17.37 31.11
CA LYS A 245 -86.38 -16.59 31.16
C LYS A 245 -87.41 -17.05 30.14
N ILE A 246 -86.99 -17.34 28.90
CA ILE A 246 -87.90 -17.88 27.87
C ILE A 246 -88.48 -19.21 28.34
N ARG A 247 -87.65 -20.11 28.88
CA ARG A 247 -88.09 -21.39 29.45
C ARG A 247 -89.10 -21.22 30.60
N GLU A 248 -88.87 -20.27 31.51
CA GLU A 248 -89.84 -19.95 32.58
C GLU A 248 -91.19 -19.47 32.02
N VAL A 249 -91.17 -18.60 31.02
CA VAL A 249 -92.40 -18.11 30.37
C VAL A 249 -93.15 -19.24 29.70
N ASP A 250 -92.44 -20.14 29.02
CA ASP A 250 -93.00 -21.31 28.34
C ASP A 250 -93.67 -22.28 29.33
N ILE A 251 -93.07 -22.48 30.51
CA ILE A 251 -93.66 -23.25 31.62
C ILE A 251 -94.94 -22.56 32.14
N LYS A 252 -94.89 -21.25 32.37
CA LYS A 252 -96.06 -20.48 32.84
C LYS A 252 -97.20 -20.46 31.83
N MET A 253 -96.92 -20.44 30.52
CA MET A 253 -97.96 -20.53 29.49
C MET A 253 -98.64 -21.90 29.50
N LYS A 254 -97.88 -23.00 29.66
CA LYS A 254 -98.45 -24.34 29.81
C LYS A 254 -99.33 -24.48 31.06
N GLU A 255 -98.94 -23.90 32.19
CA GLU A 255 -99.78 -23.89 33.42
C GLU A 255 -101.08 -23.09 33.27
N VAL A 256 -101.10 -22.06 32.42
CA VAL A 256 -102.31 -21.28 32.11
C VAL A 256 -103.22 -22.05 31.15
N GLU A 257 -102.65 -22.79 30.19
CA GLU A 257 -103.41 -23.72 29.34
C GLU A 257 -104.05 -24.85 30.15
N ASP A 258 -103.33 -25.48 31.09
CA ASP A 258 -103.86 -26.56 31.95
C ASP A 258 -104.94 -26.10 32.96
N LYS A 259 -105.04 -24.79 33.24
CA LYS A 259 -106.09 -24.22 34.12
C LYS A 259 -107.35 -23.78 33.38
N ASN A 260 -107.34 -23.78 32.06
CA ASN A 260 -108.47 -23.38 31.20
C ASN A 260 -109.17 -24.57 30.52
N VAL A 261 -108.89 -25.80 30.98
CA VAL A 261 -109.57 -27.05 30.62
C VAL A 261 -110.21 -27.64 31.87
#